data_AF-A0A432VXC3-F1
#
_entry.id   AF-A0A432VXC3-F1
#
_cell.length_a   1.000
_cell.length_b   1.000
_cell.length_c   1.000
_cell.angle_alpha   90.00
_cell.angle_beta   90.00
_cell.angle_gamma   90.00
#
_symmetry.space_group_name_H-M   'P 1'
#
loop_
_entity.id
_entity.type
_entity.pdbx_description
1 polymer ?
#
loop_
_entity_poly.entity_id
_entity_poly.type
_entity_poly.pdbx_seq_one_letter_code
_entity_poly.pdbx_strand_id
1 'polypeptide(L)'
;MPPLTLLTPPLTLLTPPLTLQPPLTRRGSGKVSSEKPNAAAFWQTKSLPDMTPQEWESLCDGCGKCCLHKLLDERDDLPEDAPMQLGEDLHYTHVACKLLNTEQGGCRHYPIRHRFVPGCVQLTADDLDSIHYMPPSCAYRRLHEGRGLPSWHPLLHDGSRAAMEAAGMAVTGYPVTSDERDEPSEATIVTWPLHDCD
;
A
#
# COMPACT_ATOMS: atom_id res chain seq x y z
N MET A 1 0.04 -4.91 -57.09
CA MET A 1 1.24 -5.42 -57.80
C MET A 1 1.51 -4.50 -58.98
N PRO A 2 2.76 -4.14 -59.37
CA PRO A 2 4.11 -4.34 -58.78
C PRO A 2 4.90 -2.97 -58.74
N PRO A 3 6.25 -2.90 -58.64
CA PRO A 3 7.25 -3.73 -57.94
C PRO A 3 8.14 -2.92 -56.96
N LEU A 4 8.89 -3.69 -56.15
CA LEU A 4 10.07 -3.27 -55.39
C LEU A 4 11.19 -2.70 -56.30
N THR A 5 11.98 -1.76 -55.78
CA THR A 5 13.42 -1.73 -56.07
C THR A 5 14.21 -1.20 -54.88
N LEU A 6 15.09 -2.06 -54.36
CA LEU A 6 16.18 -1.76 -53.45
C LEU A 6 17.21 -0.87 -54.15
N LEU A 7 17.79 0.11 -53.46
CA LEU A 7 19.21 0.40 -53.64
C LEU A 7 19.82 0.98 -52.35
N THR A 8 20.77 0.21 -51.84
CA THR A 8 21.69 0.45 -50.71
C THR A 8 22.76 1.52 -51.02
N PRO A 9 23.52 1.98 -50.01
CA PRO A 9 24.25 3.25 -49.99
C PRO A 9 25.73 3.12 -50.40
N PRO A 10 26.48 4.24 -50.41
CA PRO A 10 27.89 4.24 -49.99
C PRO A 10 28.10 5.20 -48.79
N LEU A 11 28.78 4.80 -47.71
CA LEU A 11 30.25 4.83 -47.53
C LEU A 11 30.81 6.23 -47.91
N THR A 12 31.50 7.01 -47.08
CA THR A 12 32.29 6.72 -45.88
C THR A 12 32.85 8.03 -45.30
N LEU A 13 33.40 7.95 -44.07
CA LEU A 13 34.54 8.70 -43.52
C LEU A 13 34.33 10.21 -43.23
N LEU A 14 34.43 10.59 -41.95
CA LEU A 14 35.71 11.06 -41.37
C LEU A 14 35.46 11.50 -39.90
N THR A 15 35.97 10.72 -38.95
CA THR A 15 36.37 11.21 -37.62
C THR A 15 37.69 11.96 -37.73
N PRO A 16 37.86 13.08 -36.98
CA PRO A 16 38.93 13.13 -35.99
C PRO A 16 38.53 13.98 -34.75
N PRO A 17 39.43 14.22 -33.79
CA PRO A 17 39.79 13.32 -32.69
C PRO A 17 39.23 13.81 -31.34
N LEU A 18 39.17 12.87 -30.38
CA LEU A 18 38.98 13.18 -28.96
C LEU A 18 40.09 14.11 -28.46
N THR A 19 39.71 15.30 -27.98
CA THR A 19 40.50 16.03 -26.98
C THR A 19 39.87 15.79 -25.61
N LEU A 20 40.51 14.89 -24.85
CA LEU A 20 40.29 14.77 -23.41
C LEU A 20 40.68 16.10 -22.74
N GLN A 21 39.69 16.83 -22.25
CA GLN A 21 39.89 17.84 -21.22
C GLN A 21 39.64 17.18 -19.85
N PRO A 22 40.59 17.23 -18.90
CA PRO A 22 40.33 16.82 -17.53
C PRO A 22 39.39 17.85 -16.88
N PRO A 23 38.27 17.45 -16.26
CA PRO A 23 37.51 18.38 -15.44
C PRO A 23 38.36 18.77 -14.23
N LEU A 24 38.57 20.07 -14.12
CA LEU A 24 39.19 20.75 -12.99
C LEU A 24 38.63 20.18 -11.68
N THR A 25 39.54 19.72 -10.82
CA THR A 25 39.25 19.36 -9.44
C THR A 25 38.68 20.57 -8.72
N ARG A 26 37.36 20.70 -8.70
CA ARG A 26 36.68 21.61 -7.78
C ARG A 26 36.80 20.95 -6.41
N ARG A 27 37.59 21.57 -5.51
CA ARG A 27 37.50 21.35 -4.07
C ARG A 27 36.06 21.58 -3.66
N GLY A 28 35.26 20.51 -3.66
CA GLY A 28 34.03 20.45 -2.92
C GLY A 28 34.42 20.19 -1.48
N SER A 29 34.21 21.18 -0.61
CA SER A 29 34.08 20.94 0.82
C SER A 29 33.08 19.80 0.98
N GLY A 30 33.57 18.63 1.34
CA GLY A 30 32.73 17.55 1.83
C GLY A 30 32.03 18.08 3.06
N LYS A 31 30.78 18.51 2.90
CA LYS A 31 29.81 18.45 4.00
C LYS A 31 29.71 16.97 4.31
N VAL A 32 30.45 16.54 5.32
CA VAL A 32 30.11 15.34 6.07
C VAL A 32 28.71 15.62 6.60
N SER A 33 27.71 15.09 5.91
CA SER A 33 26.35 15.00 6.43
C SER A 33 26.48 14.17 7.69
N SER A 34 26.37 14.85 8.82
CA SER A 34 26.31 14.23 10.13
C SER A 34 25.14 13.24 10.14
N GLU A 35 25.44 11.95 10.10
CA GLU A 35 24.49 10.91 10.49
C GLU A 35 24.10 11.18 11.95
N LYS A 36 22.86 11.65 12.16
CA LYS A 36 22.27 11.70 13.50
C LYS A 36 22.24 10.26 14.04
N PRO A 37 22.63 10.02 15.30
CA PRO A 37 22.44 8.72 15.92
C PRO A 37 20.94 8.42 15.93
N ASN A 38 20.55 7.38 15.19
CA ASN A 38 19.15 7.01 14.99
C ASN A 38 18.60 6.50 16.33
N ALA A 39 17.87 7.36 17.05
CA ALA A 39 17.01 6.90 18.13
C ALA A 39 16.10 5.83 17.54
N ALA A 40 16.10 4.62 18.11
CA ALA A 40 15.30 3.52 17.59
C ALA A 40 13.83 3.96 17.46
N ALA A 41 13.23 3.65 16.32
CA ALA A 41 11.88 4.10 16.01
C ALA A 41 10.86 3.53 17.01
N PHE A 42 9.76 4.24 17.27
CA PHE A 42 8.79 3.84 18.30
C PHE A 42 8.17 2.47 17.99
N TRP A 43 7.90 2.15 16.72
CA TRP A 43 7.35 0.86 16.29
C TRP A 43 8.32 -0.32 16.43
N GLN A 44 9.59 -0.07 16.75
CA GLN A 44 10.59 -1.09 17.04
C GLN A 44 10.79 -1.30 18.55
N THR A 45 10.33 -0.35 19.37
CA THR A 45 10.63 -0.31 20.81
C THR A 45 9.40 -0.44 21.70
N LYS A 46 8.21 -0.13 21.16
CA LYS A 46 6.93 -0.23 21.86
C LYS A 46 6.10 -1.38 21.28
N SER A 47 5.37 -2.06 22.16
CA SER A 47 4.29 -2.94 21.72
C SER A 47 3.11 -2.11 21.21
N LEU A 48 2.25 -2.69 20.37
CA LEU A 48 1.06 -2.02 19.84
C LEU A 48 0.14 -1.43 20.95
N PRO A 49 -0.15 -2.16 22.06
CA PRO A 49 -0.92 -1.61 23.18
C PRO A 49 -0.26 -0.43 23.92
N ASP A 50 1.07 -0.32 23.87
CA ASP A 50 1.82 0.76 24.54
C ASP A 50 1.92 2.04 23.70
N MET A 51 1.41 2.03 22.46
CA MET A 51 1.47 3.19 21.58
C MET A 51 0.46 4.25 22.00
N THR A 52 0.87 5.51 21.93
CA THR A 52 -0.07 6.62 22.06
C THR A 52 -1.03 6.64 20.86
N PRO A 53 -2.22 7.26 20.96
CA PRO A 53 -3.14 7.36 19.83
C PRO A 53 -2.52 7.99 18.58
N GLN A 54 -1.59 8.93 18.74
CA GLN A 54 -0.89 9.55 17.62
C GLN A 54 0.09 8.58 16.94
N GLU A 55 0.84 7.81 17.73
CA GLU A 55 1.75 6.78 17.22
C GLU A 55 0.95 5.67 16.52
N TRP A 56 -0.14 5.22 17.13
CA TRP A 56 -1.05 4.22 16.55
C TRP A 56 -1.56 4.65 15.18
N GLU A 57 -2.20 5.82 15.08
CA GLU A 57 -2.76 6.31 13.81
C GLU A 57 -1.68 6.51 12.74
N SER A 58 -0.44 6.84 13.14
CA SER A 58 0.68 6.99 12.20
C SER A 58 1.15 5.67 11.56
N LEU A 59 0.77 4.52 12.12
CA LEU A 59 0.99 3.21 11.51
C LEU A 59 0.11 2.96 10.29
N CYS A 60 -0.99 3.69 10.13
CA CYS A 60 -1.82 3.54 8.94
C CYS A 60 -1.05 4.05 7.71
N ASP A 61 -0.69 3.13 6.81
CA ASP A 61 -0.06 3.45 5.52
C ASP A 61 -1.00 4.20 4.54
N GLY A 62 -2.30 4.19 4.82
CA GLY A 62 -3.32 4.81 3.97
C GLY A 62 -3.47 4.11 2.62
N CYS A 63 -3.17 2.82 2.53
CA CYS A 63 -3.28 2.04 1.30
C CYS A 63 -4.73 1.95 0.79
N GLY A 64 -5.72 2.02 1.68
CA GLY A 64 -7.16 1.96 1.36
C GLY A 64 -7.74 0.55 1.27
N LYS A 65 -6.93 -0.51 1.41
CA LYS A 65 -7.39 -1.91 1.32
C LYS A 65 -8.42 -2.28 2.39
N CYS A 66 -8.39 -1.61 3.55
CA CYS A 66 -9.38 -1.81 4.60
C CYS A 66 -10.80 -1.36 4.21
N CYS A 67 -10.93 -0.45 3.24
CA CYS A 67 -12.20 0.07 2.74
C CYS A 67 -12.89 -0.84 1.72
N LEU A 68 -12.23 -1.91 1.29
CA LEU A 68 -12.83 -2.91 0.40
C LEU A 68 -13.84 -3.76 1.17
N HIS A 69 -14.98 -4.04 0.56
CA HIS A 69 -15.95 -5.00 1.05
C HIS A 69 -15.35 -6.40 1.02
N LYS A 70 -15.72 -7.18 2.04
CA LYS A 70 -15.23 -8.54 2.26
C LYS A 70 -16.43 -9.47 2.29
N LEU A 71 -16.30 -10.63 1.65
CA LEU A 71 -17.26 -11.71 1.71
C LEU A 71 -16.67 -12.82 2.57
N LEU A 72 -17.54 -13.47 3.34
CA LEU A 72 -17.22 -14.67 4.09
C LEU A 72 -17.96 -15.83 3.44
N ASP A 73 -17.35 -17.00 3.42
CA ASP A 73 -18.03 -18.21 2.96
C ASP A 73 -19.22 -18.54 3.87
N GLU A 74 -20.32 -18.98 3.26
CA GLU A 74 -21.51 -19.41 3.98
C GLU A 74 -21.22 -20.64 4.85
N ARG A 75 -21.76 -20.65 6.05
CA ARG A 75 -21.55 -21.69 7.05
C ARG A 75 -22.87 -22.12 7.66
N ASP A 76 -23.28 -23.37 7.40
CA ASP A 76 -24.51 -23.95 7.94
C ASP A 76 -24.55 -24.00 9.48
N ASP A 77 -23.40 -23.93 10.15
CA ASP A 77 -23.26 -24.01 11.60
C ASP A 77 -23.37 -22.65 12.31
N LEU A 78 -23.50 -21.54 11.57
CA LEU A 78 -23.63 -20.19 12.10
C LEU A 78 -24.79 -19.42 11.45
N PRO A 79 -25.44 -18.49 12.17
CA PRO A 79 -26.34 -17.52 11.55
C PRO A 79 -25.62 -16.67 10.49
N GLU A 80 -26.34 -16.26 9.43
CA GLU A 80 -25.79 -15.38 8.37
C GLU A 80 -25.25 -14.04 8.92
N ASP A 81 -25.78 -13.56 10.05
CA ASP A 81 -25.37 -12.32 10.72
C ASP A 81 -24.36 -12.55 11.87
N ALA A 82 -23.79 -13.74 11.99
CA ALA A 82 -22.78 -14.03 12.99
C ALA A 82 -21.55 -13.12 12.81
N PRO A 83 -20.92 -12.65 13.91
CA PRO A 83 -19.67 -11.94 13.81
C PRO A 83 -18.58 -12.88 13.26
N MET A 84 -17.71 -12.32 12.43
CA MET A 84 -16.60 -13.05 11.83
C MET A 84 -15.75 -13.76 12.89
N GLN A 85 -15.42 -15.02 12.64
CA GLN A 85 -14.59 -15.84 13.52
C GLN A 85 -13.18 -16.04 12.97
N LEU A 86 -12.25 -16.38 13.85
CA LEU A 86 -10.89 -16.75 13.46
C LEU A 86 -10.93 -18.07 12.68
N GLY A 87 -10.32 -18.08 11.50
CA GLY A 87 -10.25 -19.26 10.62
C GLY A 87 -11.35 -19.34 9.55
N GLU A 88 -12.21 -18.33 9.44
CA GLU A 88 -13.13 -18.21 8.30
C GLU A 88 -12.40 -17.74 7.04
N ASP A 89 -12.82 -18.30 5.90
CA ASP A 89 -12.31 -17.93 4.60
C ASP A 89 -12.91 -16.58 4.18
N LEU A 90 -12.02 -15.59 4.06
CA LEU A 90 -12.37 -14.21 3.76
C LEU A 90 -11.90 -13.80 2.37
N HIS A 91 -12.83 -13.31 1.57
CA HIS A 91 -12.60 -12.86 0.20
C HIS A 91 -12.71 -11.35 0.09
N TYR A 92 -11.69 -10.71 -0.49
CA TYR A 92 -11.76 -9.30 -0.82
C TYR A 92 -12.52 -9.10 -2.14
N THR A 93 -13.26 -8.00 -2.24
CA THR A 93 -13.90 -7.58 -3.49
C THR A 93 -13.27 -6.27 -4.00
N HIS A 94 -13.46 -5.97 -5.29
CA HIS A 94 -13.11 -4.66 -5.84
C HIS A 94 -14.17 -3.58 -5.56
N VAL A 95 -15.22 -3.91 -4.81
CA VAL A 95 -16.24 -2.95 -4.36
C VAL A 95 -15.75 -2.30 -3.08
N ALA A 96 -15.65 -0.98 -3.08
CA ALA A 96 -15.20 -0.20 -1.94
C ALA A 96 -16.33 0.58 -1.28
N CYS A 97 -16.15 0.85 0.00
CA CYS A 97 -16.93 1.82 0.75
C CYS A 97 -17.02 3.18 0.03
N LYS A 98 -18.22 3.76 -0.04
CA LYS A 98 -18.51 5.10 -0.59
C LYS A 98 -17.61 6.23 -0.10
N LEU A 99 -16.98 6.09 1.07
CA LEU A 99 -16.08 7.11 1.62
C LEU A 99 -14.65 7.00 1.08
N LEU A 100 -14.29 5.92 0.37
CA LEU A 100 -12.97 5.78 -0.23
C LEU A 100 -12.79 6.80 -1.37
N ASN A 101 -11.69 7.54 -1.34
CA ASN A 101 -11.26 8.29 -2.51
C ASN A 101 -10.45 7.36 -3.44
N THR A 102 -11.09 6.85 -4.50
CA THR A 102 -10.44 5.90 -5.43
C THR A 102 -9.30 6.53 -6.23
N GLU A 103 -9.25 7.86 -6.36
CA GLU A 103 -8.19 8.56 -7.12
C GLU A 103 -6.94 8.82 -6.28
N GLN A 104 -7.10 9.17 -5.01
CA GLN A 104 -5.98 9.56 -4.13
C GLN A 104 -5.63 8.47 -3.10
N GLY A 105 -6.52 7.49 -2.93
CA GLY A 105 -6.47 6.54 -1.82
C GLY A 105 -6.93 7.18 -0.52
N GLY A 106 -7.37 6.33 0.42
CA GLY A 106 -7.78 6.75 1.75
C GLY A 106 -9.22 7.25 1.87
N CYS A 107 -9.69 7.38 3.11
CA CYS A 107 -11.07 7.73 3.43
C CYS A 107 -11.27 9.25 3.48
N ARG A 108 -12.26 9.77 2.73
CA ARG A 108 -12.62 11.20 2.63
C ARG A 108 -13.08 11.80 3.95
N HIS A 109 -13.61 10.96 4.85
CA HIS A 109 -14.20 11.39 6.13
C HIS A 109 -13.67 10.57 7.31
N TYR A 110 -12.39 10.16 7.27
CA TYR A 110 -11.80 9.23 8.26
C TYR A 110 -12.12 9.57 9.73
N PRO A 111 -12.01 10.83 10.21
CA PRO A 111 -12.28 11.16 11.62
C PRO A 111 -13.75 11.01 12.05
N ILE A 112 -14.69 11.06 11.10
CA ILE A 112 -16.14 11.03 11.36
C ILE A 112 -16.83 9.90 10.60
N ARG A 113 -16.07 8.91 10.12
CA ARG A 113 -16.52 7.86 9.19
C ARG A 113 -17.68 7.04 9.73
N HIS A 114 -17.70 6.76 11.04
CA HIS A 114 -18.77 6.01 11.70
C HIS A 114 -20.13 6.70 11.66
N ARG A 115 -20.18 8.03 11.46
CA ARG A 115 -21.45 8.74 11.24
C ARG A 115 -22.09 8.40 9.89
N PHE A 116 -21.28 7.98 8.92
CA PHE A 116 -21.73 7.66 7.55
C PHE A 116 -21.78 6.16 7.28
N VAL A 117 -20.89 5.40 7.91
CA VAL A 117 -20.72 3.95 7.77
C VAL A 117 -20.49 3.37 9.17
N PRO A 118 -21.55 3.04 9.93
CA PRO A 118 -21.44 2.55 11.30
C PRO A 118 -20.61 1.26 11.43
N GLY A 119 -20.65 0.38 10.43
CA GLY A 119 -19.84 -0.84 10.37
C GLY A 119 -18.40 -0.63 9.88
N CYS A 120 -17.90 0.61 9.79
CA CYS A 120 -16.53 0.86 9.34
C CYS A 120 -15.54 0.32 10.38
N VAL A 121 -14.50 -0.37 9.88
CA VAL A 121 -13.45 -0.90 10.73
C VAL A 121 -12.81 0.19 11.60
N GLN A 122 -12.67 -0.14 12.88
CA GLN A 122 -11.83 0.56 13.82
C GLN A 122 -10.91 -0.49 14.44
N LEU A 123 -9.62 -0.43 14.08
CA LEU A 123 -8.63 -1.27 14.73
C LEU A 123 -8.26 -0.63 16.05
N THR A 124 -8.46 -1.37 17.14
CA THR A 124 -7.95 -1.03 18.46
C THR A 124 -6.94 -2.08 18.93
N ALA A 125 -6.23 -1.80 20.02
CA ALA A 125 -5.32 -2.78 20.62
C ALA A 125 -6.05 -4.06 21.09
N ASP A 126 -7.33 -3.95 21.46
CA ASP A 126 -8.16 -5.06 21.92
C ASP A 126 -8.59 -5.99 20.77
N ASP A 127 -8.58 -5.49 19.53
CA ASP A 127 -9.00 -6.24 18.33
C ASP A 127 -7.83 -6.96 17.64
N LEU A 128 -6.62 -6.92 18.20
CA LEU A 128 -5.42 -7.45 17.53
C LEU A 128 -5.47 -8.97 17.31
N ASP A 129 -6.10 -9.71 18.22
CA ASP A 129 -6.28 -11.16 18.08
C ASP A 129 -7.20 -11.54 16.91
N SER A 130 -8.06 -10.63 16.46
CA SER A 130 -8.99 -10.81 15.35
C SER A 130 -8.56 -10.07 14.08
N ILE A 131 -7.32 -9.58 13.99
CA ILE A 131 -6.84 -8.76 12.86
C ILE A 131 -6.70 -9.53 11.53
N HIS A 132 -7.01 -10.82 11.48
CA HIS A 132 -6.84 -11.69 10.30
C HIS A 132 -7.63 -11.21 9.08
N TYR A 133 -8.73 -10.48 9.28
CA TYR A 133 -9.52 -9.88 8.20
C TYR A 133 -8.82 -8.72 7.49
N MET A 134 -7.73 -8.19 8.05
CA MET A 134 -6.89 -7.18 7.41
C MET A 134 -5.91 -7.83 6.44
N PRO A 135 -5.50 -7.12 5.36
CA PRO A 135 -4.64 -7.72 4.36
C PRO A 135 -3.28 -8.03 4.99
N PRO A 136 -2.55 -9.05 4.50
CA PRO A 136 -1.23 -9.42 5.04
C PRO A 136 -0.24 -8.26 5.06
N SER A 137 -0.38 -7.32 4.11
CA SER A 137 0.44 -6.12 4.00
C SER A 137 0.11 -5.02 5.01
N CYS A 138 -0.96 -5.15 5.81
CA CYS A 138 -1.39 -4.12 6.75
C CYS A 138 -0.34 -3.93 7.85
N ALA A 139 0.10 -2.69 8.07
CA ALA A 139 1.11 -2.36 9.09
C ALA A 139 0.77 -2.88 10.49
N TYR A 140 -0.48 -2.73 10.93
CA TYR A 140 -0.94 -3.25 12.23
C TYR A 140 -0.80 -4.77 12.32
N ARG A 141 -1.24 -5.49 11.28
CA ARG A 141 -1.13 -6.95 11.20
C ARG A 141 0.34 -7.40 11.19
N ARG A 142 1.18 -6.78 10.35
CA ARG A 142 2.61 -7.11 10.27
C ARG A 142 3.34 -6.88 11.60
N LEU A 143 3.03 -5.78 12.30
CA LEU A 143 3.61 -5.52 13.62
C LEU A 143 3.12 -6.51 14.68
N HIS A 144 1.84 -6.86 14.66
CA HIS A 144 1.27 -7.89 15.53
C HIS A 144 1.93 -9.26 15.30
N GLU A 145 2.19 -9.62 14.03
CA GLU A 145 2.90 -10.84 13.64
C GLU A 145 4.43 -10.77 13.85
N GLY A 146 4.97 -9.66 14.35
CA GLY A 146 6.41 -9.47 14.56
C GLY A 146 7.25 -9.32 13.28
N ARG A 147 6.61 -9.10 12.13
CA ARG A 147 7.26 -8.97 10.80
C ARG A 147 7.83 -7.57 10.54
N GLY A 148 7.51 -6.61 11.39
CA GLY A 148 7.92 -5.21 11.23
C GLY A 148 7.16 -4.48 10.12
N LEU A 149 7.51 -3.21 9.93
CA LEU A 149 6.96 -2.43 8.81
C LEU A 149 7.60 -2.85 7.49
N PRO A 150 6.83 -2.92 6.39
CA PRO A 150 7.36 -3.23 5.08
C PRO A 150 8.25 -2.08 4.56
N SER A 151 9.18 -2.39 3.66
CA SER A 151 10.20 -1.44 3.19
C SER A 151 9.64 -0.19 2.51
N TRP A 152 8.41 -0.27 1.98
CA TRP A 152 7.70 0.80 1.31
C TRP A 152 6.83 1.68 2.24
N HIS A 153 6.74 1.36 3.53
CA HIS A 153 5.83 2.01 4.46
C HIS A 153 6.13 3.51 4.62
N PRO A 154 5.14 4.43 4.62
CA PRO A 154 5.37 5.89 4.66
C PRO A 154 6.25 6.37 5.83
N LEU A 155 6.19 5.74 7.00
CA LEU A 155 7.07 6.06 8.14
C LEU A 155 8.57 5.87 7.86
N LEU A 156 8.93 5.07 6.85
CA LEU A 156 10.32 4.88 6.39
C LEU A 156 10.71 5.86 5.28
N HIS A 157 9.76 6.66 4.77
CA HIS A 157 9.91 7.54 3.61
C HIS A 157 9.46 8.98 3.91
N ASP A 158 9.67 9.46 5.13
CA ASP A 158 9.29 10.83 5.57
C ASP A 158 7.80 11.17 5.32
N GLY A 159 6.92 10.17 5.43
CA GLY A 159 5.48 10.30 5.16
C GLY A 159 5.10 10.23 3.68
N SER A 160 6.06 10.05 2.77
CA SER A 160 5.79 9.89 1.34
C SER A 160 5.13 8.55 1.04
N ARG A 161 4.11 8.58 0.18
CA ARG A 161 3.38 7.40 -0.32
C ARG A 161 3.98 6.80 -1.58
N ALA A 162 4.95 7.47 -2.20
CA ALA A 162 5.46 7.10 -3.51
C ALA A 162 6.03 5.67 -3.55
N ALA A 163 6.72 5.23 -2.50
CA ALA A 163 7.26 3.87 -2.41
C ALA A 163 6.13 2.82 -2.33
N MET A 164 5.10 3.07 -1.52
CA MET A 164 3.92 2.21 -1.39
C MET A 164 3.16 2.08 -2.72
N GLU A 165 2.97 3.20 -3.41
CA GLU A 165 2.27 3.24 -4.70
C GLU A 165 3.09 2.51 -5.78
N ALA A 166 4.41 2.73 -5.83
CA ALA A 166 5.31 2.04 -6.75
C ALA A 166 5.36 0.52 -6.48
N ALA A 167 5.20 0.10 -5.23
CA ALA A 167 5.09 -1.30 -4.84
C ALA A 167 3.72 -1.93 -5.15
N GLY A 168 2.76 -1.17 -5.69
CA GLY A 168 1.41 -1.67 -6.00
C GLY A 168 0.57 -1.99 -4.77
N MET A 169 0.86 -1.35 -3.64
CA MET A 169 0.19 -1.62 -2.36
C MET A 169 -1.04 -0.74 -2.13
N ALA A 170 -1.17 0.37 -2.83
CA ALA A 170 -2.31 1.26 -2.73
C ALA A 170 -3.47 0.83 -3.65
N VAL A 171 -4.70 1.00 -3.19
CA VAL A 171 -5.92 0.72 -3.98
C VAL A 171 -6.03 1.56 -5.26
N THR A 172 -5.33 2.70 -5.33
CA THR A 172 -5.32 3.61 -6.48
C THR A 172 -4.72 2.97 -7.74
N GLY A 173 -3.96 1.89 -7.60
CA GLY A 173 -3.41 1.13 -8.74
C GLY A 173 -4.38 0.12 -9.37
N TYR A 174 -5.61 -0.02 -8.84
CA TYR A 174 -6.53 -1.09 -9.21
C TYR A 174 -7.91 -0.55 -9.62
N PRO A 175 -8.63 -1.26 -10.51
CA PRO A 175 -10.02 -0.90 -10.83
C PRO A 175 -10.92 -1.22 -9.63
N VAL A 176 -11.44 -0.18 -8.99
CA VAL A 176 -12.30 -0.25 -7.80
C VAL A 176 -13.58 0.52 -8.07
N THR A 177 -14.72 -0.02 -7.64
CA THR A 177 -16.03 0.61 -7.74
C THR A 177 -16.57 1.00 -6.37
N SER A 178 -17.60 1.86 -6.34
CA SER A 178 -18.22 2.30 -5.09
C SER A 178 -19.40 1.37 -4.78
N ASP A 179 -19.63 1.07 -3.50
CA ASP A 179 -20.78 0.31 -3.01
C ASP A 179 -22.13 1.00 -3.22
N GLU A 180 -22.12 2.27 -3.60
CA GLU A 180 -23.32 2.98 -4.09
C GLU A 180 -23.69 2.62 -5.54
N ARG A 181 -22.77 1.98 -6.29
CA ARG A 181 -22.95 1.62 -7.70
C ARG A 181 -23.02 0.13 -7.93
N ASP A 182 -22.19 -0.63 -7.21
CA ASP A 182 -22.05 -2.08 -7.38
C ASP A 182 -22.16 -2.77 -6.02
N GLU A 183 -22.75 -3.96 -6.01
CA GLU A 183 -22.89 -4.78 -4.81
C GLU A 183 -21.74 -5.80 -4.71
N PRO A 184 -21.15 -6.02 -3.52
CA PRO A 184 -20.15 -7.08 -3.35
C PRO A 184 -20.80 -8.45 -3.59
N SER A 185 -20.17 -9.27 -4.41
CA SER A 185 -20.62 -10.63 -4.74
C SER A 185 -19.43 -11.47 -5.17
N GLU A 186 -19.61 -12.79 -5.34
CA GLU A 186 -18.53 -13.68 -5.80
C GLU A 186 -17.88 -13.20 -7.12
N ALA A 187 -18.66 -12.61 -8.02
CA ALA A 187 -18.18 -12.07 -9.28
C ALA A 187 -17.25 -10.86 -9.13
N THR A 188 -17.25 -10.20 -7.96
CA THR A 188 -16.41 -9.03 -7.69
C THR A 188 -15.17 -9.37 -6.86
N ILE A 189 -14.96 -10.64 -6.52
CA ILE A 189 -13.80 -11.12 -5.75
C ILE A 189 -12.48 -10.84 -6.49
N VAL A 190 -11.49 -10.37 -5.74
CA VAL A 190 -10.14 -10.05 -6.22
C VAL A 190 -9.08 -10.48 -5.21
N THR A 191 -7.89 -10.82 -5.70
CA THR A 191 -6.80 -11.37 -4.88
C THR A 191 -5.65 -10.41 -4.65
N TRP A 192 -5.55 -9.31 -5.41
CA TRP A 192 -4.48 -8.33 -5.27
C TRP A 192 -4.37 -7.69 -3.86
N PRO A 193 -5.43 -7.56 -3.03
CA PRO A 193 -5.26 -7.06 -1.67
C PRO A 193 -4.41 -7.99 -0.80
N LEU A 194 -4.39 -9.29 -1.11
CA LEU A 194 -3.58 -10.31 -0.45
C LEU A 194 -2.10 -10.24 -0.84
N HIS A 195 -1.77 -9.49 -1.89
CA HIS A 195 -0.37 -9.26 -2.26
C HIS A 195 0.33 -8.46 -1.15
N ASP A 196 1.46 -9.01 -0.73
CA ASP A 196 2.36 -8.45 0.27
C ASP A 196 3.79 -8.68 -0.22
N CYS A 197 4.58 -7.63 -0.24
CA CYS A 197 6.01 -7.69 -0.56
C CYS A 197 6.80 -7.42 0.72
N ASP A 198 7.91 -8.16 0.86
CA ASP A 198 8.77 -8.30 2.06
C ASP A 198 8.32 -9.35 3.09
#